data_AF-A0A7S1UHK7-F1
#
_entry.id   AF-A0A7S1UHK7-F1
#
_cell.length_a   1.000
_cell.length_b   1.000
_cell.length_c   1.000
_cell.angle_alpha   90.00
_cell.angle_beta   90.00
_cell.angle_gamma   90.00
#
_symmetry.space_group_name_H-M   'P 1'
#
loop_
_entity.id
_entity.type
_entity.pdbx_description
1 polymer ?
#
loop_
_entity_poly.entity_id
_entity_poly.type
_entity_poly.pdbx_seq_one_letter_code
_entity_poly.pdbx_strand_id
1 'polypeptide(L)'
;LTPEELTRLGTVGGSEVIGVDAETGLDVSLRLGRYGLYLQLGESEDYPEGEKPHRVSVPRLLGLDVEDISMDVAKVLLSLPRTVCHHPDSGQPIVAKFGPFGPYLQHGTENANIAQFSKKLYPDDDDVPEAAFRDAEALVGPELAAKWGIFSPLTMNEETAVGIFRLVEEYEARKRVQLVGAHPDTGDDVWLCVNRKGTYLKVAGRATYLPSPEGPALKRAISALRKEGKDPKDEELFVTLEEALEHIAEADKPKAKAKKTKTKEAKAKETKAKKEAKAKKAKDAEDKPKRVVAPVLLSAELQDFLTNEAKVAAPGERMLRSDAVKLVCAYVKEQGLAEGRRVALERPGAEKLRALLEVPPDDLENVQYINVQTYLKKHFTPDPEAKAKAKAKKTGAKGSSGGLNKP
;
A
#
# COMPACT_ATOMS: atom_id res chain seq x y z
N LEU A 1 -4.77 14.67 -13.10
CA LEU A 1 -3.43 15.16 -13.49
C LEU A 1 -3.11 14.73 -14.90
N THR A 2 -3.85 15.33 -15.81
CA THR A 2 -3.52 15.43 -17.22
C THR A 2 -2.20 16.21 -17.37
N PRO A 3 -1.50 16.07 -18.51
CA PRO A 3 -0.29 16.84 -18.79
C PRO A 3 -0.49 18.36 -18.72
N GLU A 4 -1.69 18.84 -19.02
CA GLU A 4 -2.05 20.27 -19.00
C GLU A 4 -2.15 20.81 -17.56
N GLU A 5 -2.77 20.05 -16.65
CA GLU A 5 -2.86 20.40 -15.22
C GLU A 5 -1.48 20.45 -14.54
N LEU A 6 -0.59 19.51 -14.90
CA LEU A 6 0.80 19.50 -14.48
C LEU A 6 1.59 20.69 -15.05
N THR A 7 1.19 21.21 -16.20
CA THR A 7 1.84 22.38 -16.80
C THR A 7 1.37 23.66 -16.12
N ARG A 8 0.08 23.76 -15.76
CA ARG A 8 -0.49 24.90 -15.01
C ARG A 8 0.08 25.03 -13.60
N LEU A 9 0.11 23.94 -12.85
CA LEU A 9 0.70 23.92 -11.50
C LEU A 9 2.23 23.79 -11.53
N GLY A 10 2.85 23.71 -12.72
CA GLY A 10 4.30 23.56 -12.89
C GLY A 10 4.89 22.27 -12.29
N THR A 11 6.19 22.32 -11.99
CA THR A 11 6.88 21.24 -11.27
C THR A 11 6.47 21.24 -9.78
N VAL A 12 6.89 20.22 -9.02
CA VAL A 12 6.65 20.13 -7.57
C VAL A 12 7.01 21.46 -6.91
N GLY A 13 6.00 22.15 -6.35
CA GLY A 13 6.15 23.48 -5.75
C GLY A 13 5.25 24.58 -6.31
N GLY A 14 4.58 24.39 -7.45
CA GLY A 14 3.63 25.40 -7.93
C GLY A 14 2.34 25.46 -7.11
N SER A 15 1.79 26.66 -7.04
CA SER A 15 0.64 27.06 -6.22
C SER A 15 -0.30 27.95 -7.01
N GLU A 16 -1.59 27.72 -6.87
CA GLU A 16 -2.66 28.55 -7.40
C GLU A 16 -3.56 29.00 -6.23
N VAL A 17 -3.83 30.29 -6.12
CA VAL A 17 -4.74 30.83 -5.10
C VAL A 17 -6.17 30.69 -5.62
N ILE A 18 -7.00 29.94 -4.91
CA ILE A 18 -8.42 29.72 -5.26
C ILE A 18 -9.28 30.88 -4.78
N GLY A 19 -8.96 31.44 -3.61
CA GLY A 19 -9.71 32.54 -3.01
C GLY A 19 -9.30 32.81 -1.57
N VAL A 20 -10.08 33.63 -0.88
CA VAL A 20 -9.88 34.00 0.53
C VAL A 20 -10.96 33.34 1.37
N ASP A 21 -10.56 32.68 2.45
CA ASP A 21 -11.50 32.10 3.40
C ASP A 21 -12.22 33.20 4.20
N ALA A 22 -13.54 33.08 4.32
CA ALA A 22 -14.37 34.13 4.91
C ALA A 22 -14.29 34.16 6.44
N GLU A 23 -13.96 33.03 7.07
CA GLU A 23 -13.90 32.91 8.53
C GLU A 23 -12.54 33.37 9.06
N THR A 24 -11.46 32.97 8.39
CA THR A 24 -10.09 33.27 8.82
C THR A 24 -9.51 34.50 8.12
N GLY A 25 -10.04 34.91 6.97
CA GLY A 25 -9.47 35.98 6.15
C GLY A 25 -8.17 35.58 5.44
N LEU A 26 -7.81 34.29 5.45
CA LEU A 26 -6.56 33.78 4.89
C LEU A 26 -6.73 33.24 3.47
N ASP A 27 -5.67 33.28 2.68
CA ASP A 27 -5.66 32.75 1.32
C ASP A 27 -5.76 31.22 1.30
N VAL A 28 -6.66 30.69 0.50
CA VAL A 28 -6.77 29.26 0.19
C VAL A 28 -6.02 28.99 -1.10
N SER A 29 -4.97 28.18 -1.03
CA SER A 29 -4.14 27.82 -2.18
C SER A 29 -4.16 26.33 -2.48
N LEU A 30 -4.28 25.98 -3.76
CA LEU A 30 -4.08 24.64 -4.29
C LEU A 30 -2.63 24.48 -4.72
N ARG A 31 -1.97 23.42 -4.23
CA ARG A 31 -0.54 23.19 -4.46
C ARG A 31 -0.26 21.77 -4.91
N LEU A 32 0.78 21.62 -5.73
CA LEU A 32 1.30 20.31 -6.13
C LEU A 32 2.49 19.89 -5.25
N GLY A 33 2.26 18.92 -4.37
CA GLY A 33 3.27 18.36 -3.47
C GLY A 33 3.78 16.99 -3.89
N ARG A 34 4.74 16.46 -3.13
CA ARG A 34 5.32 15.12 -3.34
C ARG A 34 4.29 13.97 -3.33
N TYR A 35 3.15 14.19 -2.67
CA TYR A 35 2.08 13.20 -2.51
C TYR A 35 0.87 13.47 -3.40
N GLY A 36 0.91 14.52 -4.22
CA GLY A 36 -0.20 14.96 -5.06
C GLY A 36 -0.68 16.36 -4.70
N LEU A 37 -1.89 16.68 -5.18
CA LEU A 37 -2.56 17.95 -4.92
C LEU A 37 -2.95 18.05 -3.44
N TYR A 38 -2.77 19.24 -2.87
CA TYR A 38 -3.24 19.57 -1.54
C TYR A 38 -3.67 21.03 -1.48
N LEU A 39 -4.65 21.29 -0.62
CA LEU A 39 -5.08 22.63 -0.25
C LEU A 39 -4.30 23.07 0.98
N GLN A 40 -3.98 24.35 1.03
CA GLN A 40 -3.36 25.01 2.17
C GLN A 40 -4.13 26.28 2.50
N LEU A 41 -4.45 26.47 3.79
CA LEU A 41 -5.05 27.70 4.33
C LEU A 41 -3.96 28.60 4.90
N GLY A 42 -3.80 29.79 4.33
CA GLY A 42 -2.76 30.76 4.65
C GLY A 42 -1.35 30.34 4.21
N GLU A 43 -0.39 31.22 4.43
CA GLU A 43 1.04 30.96 4.32
C GLU A 43 1.65 30.65 5.69
N SER A 44 2.93 30.22 5.70
CA SER A 44 3.61 29.94 6.97
C SER A 44 3.81 31.18 7.85
N GLU A 45 3.70 32.36 7.26
CA GLU A 45 3.85 33.67 7.93
C GLU A 45 2.58 34.06 8.71
N ASP A 46 1.42 33.52 8.32
CA ASP A 46 0.12 33.81 8.94
C ASP A 46 -0.10 33.03 10.25
N TYR A 47 0.80 32.11 10.59
CA TYR A 47 0.72 31.26 11.77
C TYR A 47 1.83 31.62 12.79
N PRO A 48 1.57 31.42 14.09
CA PRO A 48 2.59 31.59 15.13
C PRO A 48 3.87 30.81 14.84
N GLU A 49 5.01 31.34 15.30
CA GLU A 49 6.32 30.74 15.05
C GLU A 49 6.38 29.27 15.51
N GLY A 50 6.57 28.35 14.55
CA GLY A 50 6.63 26.92 14.78
C GLY A 50 5.35 26.15 14.48
N GLU A 51 4.22 26.84 14.30
CA GLU A 51 2.97 26.25 13.84
C GLU A 51 2.96 26.13 12.31
N LYS A 52 2.27 25.10 11.79
CA LYS A 52 2.24 24.82 10.35
C LYS A 52 0.88 25.21 9.78
N PRO A 53 0.84 25.74 8.55
CA PRO A 53 -0.43 25.99 7.88
C PRO A 53 -1.28 24.74 7.82
N HIS A 54 -2.59 24.93 7.99
CA HIS A 54 -3.54 23.84 7.85
C HIS A 54 -3.50 23.33 6.40
N ARG A 55 -3.35 22.01 6.23
CA ARG A 55 -3.22 21.37 4.91
C ARG A 55 -4.11 20.14 4.80
N VAL A 56 -4.81 20.01 3.67
CA VAL A 56 -5.60 18.83 3.36
C VAL A 56 -5.24 18.32 1.98
N SER A 57 -5.02 17.01 1.87
CA SER A 57 -4.77 16.38 0.57
C SER A 57 -6.05 16.32 -0.24
N VAL A 58 -6.00 16.73 -1.51
CA VAL A 58 -7.14 16.56 -2.43
C VAL A 58 -7.13 15.11 -2.90
N PRO A 59 -8.12 14.28 -2.51
CA PRO A 59 -8.11 12.87 -2.85
C PRO A 59 -8.31 12.68 -4.36
N ARG A 60 -7.42 11.89 -4.99
CA ARG A 60 -7.58 11.50 -6.40
C ARG A 60 -8.88 10.75 -6.68
N LEU A 61 -9.44 10.09 -5.66
CA LEU A 61 -10.69 9.35 -5.72
C LEU A 61 -11.90 10.27 -5.99
N LEU A 62 -11.78 11.59 -5.72
CA LEU A 62 -12.86 12.52 -6.02
C LEU A 62 -13.01 12.80 -7.52
N GLY A 63 -12.07 12.34 -8.35
CA GLY A 63 -12.10 12.57 -9.81
C GLY A 63 -12.11 14.05 -10.19
N LEU A 64 -11.76 14.93 -9.26
CA LEU A 64 -11.74 16.37 -9.48
C LEU A 64 -10.51 16.71 -10.31
N ASP A 65 -10.77 17.31 -11.47
CA ASP A 65 -9.76 18.07 -12.19
C ASP A 65 -9.46 19.36 -11.41
N VAL A 66 -8.31 19.96 -11.66
CA VAL A 66 -7.87 21.20 -10.99
C VAL A 66 -8.93 22.31 -11.13
N GLU A 67 -9.63 22.34 -12.26
CA GLU A 67 -10.65 23.33 -12.60
C GLU A 67 -11.95 23.17 -11.81
N ASP A 68 -12.23 21.96 -11.32
CA ASP A 68 -13.42 21.66 -10.51
C ASP A 68 -13.27 22.08 -9.05
N ILE A 69 -12.06 22.47 -8.62
CA ILE A 69 -11.77 22.82 -7.23
C ILE A 69 -12.17 24.29 -7.00
N SER A 70 -13.47 24.50 -6.81
CA SER A 70 -14.03 25.79 -6.41
C SER A 70 -13.70 26.13 -4.95
N MET A 71 -13.93 27.38 -4.56
CA MET A 71 -13.78 27.82 -3.18
C MET A 71 -14.68 27.04 -2.21
N ASP A 72 -15.90 26.69 -2.64
CA ASP A 72 -16.84 25.93 -1.80
C ASP A 72 -16.33 24.51 -1.55
N VAL A 73 -15.82 23.84 -2.61
CA VAL A 73 -15.17 22.54 -2.49
C VAL A 73 -13.95 22.61 -1.58
N ALA A 74 -13.14 23.67 -1.72
CA ALA A 74 -11.95 23.86 -0.93
C ALA A 74 -12.24 24.05 0.56
N LYS A 75 -13.28 24.84 0.91
CA LYS A 75 -13.74 25.01 2.29
C LYS A 75 -14.17 23.69 2.90
N VAL A 76 -15.00 22.93 2.18
CA VAL A 76 -15.47 21.63 2.65
C VAL A 76 -14.30 20.67 2.87
N LEU A 77 -13.31 20.63 1.97
CA LEU A 77 -12.11 19.82 2.16
C LEU A 77 -11.25 20.28 3.33
N LEU A 78 -11.06 21.59 3.51
CA LEU A 78 -10.28 22.18 4.61
C LEU A 78 -10.91 21.92 5.99
N SER A 79 -12.20 21.59 6.06
CA SER A 79 -12.86 21.17 7.31
C SER A 79 -12.35 19.83 7.87
N LEU A 80 -11.57 19.07 7.09
CA LEU A 80 -10.97 17.83 7.56
C LEU A 80 -9.66 18.09 8.32
N PRO A 81 -9.42 17.44 9.46
CA PRO A 81 -10.16 16.30 10.02
C PRO A 81 -11.46 16.69 10.72
N ARG A 82 -12.59 16.10 10.29
CA ARG A 82 -13.91 16.38 10.83
C ARG A 82 -14.28 15.37 11.91
N THR A 83 -14.66 15.84 13.09
CA THR A 83 -15.29 14.99 14.11
C THR A 83 -16.75 14.74 13.72
N VAL A 84 -17.13 13.48 13.54
CA VAL A 84 -18.49 13.09 13.13
C VAL A 84 -19.40 13.00 14.35
N CYS A 85 -19.01 12.23 15.36
CA CYS A 85 -19.73 12.07 16.62
C CYS A 85 -18.80 11.54 17.71
N HIS A 86 -19.34 11.32 18.91
CA HIS A 86 -18.67 10.58 19.97
C HIS A 86 -19.23 9.16 20.04
N HIS A 87 -18.36 8.16 20.18
CA HIS A 87 -18.79 6.77 20.30
C HIS A 87 -19.62 6.58 21.57
N PRO A 88 -20.81 5.94 21.51
CA PRO A 88 -21.74 5.87 22.65
C PRO A 88 -21.13 5.16 23.86
N ASP A 89 -20.38 4.08 23.65
CA ASP A 89 -19.87 3.25 24.76
C ASP A 89 -18.56 3.79 25.38
N SER A 90 -17.71 4.43 24.59
CA SER A 90 -16.38 4.89 25.04
C SER A 90 -16.28 6.41 25.23
N GLY A 91 -17.23 7.19 24.70
CA GLY A 91 -17.23 8.66 24.71
C GLY A 91 -16.10 9.31 23.88
N GLN A 92 -15.21 8.52 23.28
CA GLN A 92 -14.10 9.01 22.46
C GLN A 92 -14.60 9.52 21.10
N PRO A 93 -13.97 10.56 20.53
CA PRO A 93 -14.39 11.13 19.26
C PRO A 93 -14.14 10.16 18.09
N ILE A 94 -15.10 10.09 17.18
CA ILE A 94 -14.98 9.44 15.88
C ILE A 94 -14.66 10.54 14.84
N VAL A 95 -13.48 10.44 14.23
CA VAL A 95 -12.95 11.47 13.32
C VAL A 95 -12.81 10.90 11.93
N ALA A 96 -13.37 11.57 10.93
CA ALA A 96 -13.28 11.19 9.54
C ALA A 96 -12.10 11.85 8.83
N LYS A 97 -11.34 11.07 8.05
CA LYS A 97 -10.09 11.52 7.41
C LYS A 97 -9.87 10.86 6.06
N PHE A 98 -9.04 11.50 5.23
CA PHE A 98 -8.45 10.88 4.04
C PHE A 98 -7.04 10.35 4.34
N GLY A 99 -6.80 9.09 4.02
CA GLY A 99 -5.52 8.42 4.19
C GLY A 99 -4.93 7.94 2.86
N PRO A 100 -3.69 7.43 2.89
CA PRO A 100 -3.04 6.88 1.69
C PRO A 100 -3.77 5.66 1.11
N PHE A 101 -4.55 4.95 1.94
CA PHE A 101 -5.34 3.79 1.55
C PHE A 101 -6.81 4.12 1.29
N GLY A 102 -7.14 5.41 1.17
CA GLY A 102 -8.50 5.89 0.96
C GLY A 102 -9.15 6.47 2.22
N PRO A 103 -10.46 6.74 2.18
CA PRO A 103 -11.21 7.33 3.27
C PRO A 103 -11.36 6.36 4.45
N TYR A 104 -11.20 6.88 5.66
CA TYR A 104 -11.31 6.10 6.89
C TYR A 104 -11.89 6.92 8.04
N LEU A 105 -12.48 6.22 9.00
CA LEU A 105 -12.83 6.76 10.31
C LEU A 105 -11.78 6.34 11.32
N GLN A 106 -11.48 7.23 12.26
CA GLN A 106 -10.58 6.99 13.38
C GLN A 106 -11.34 7.11 14.69
N HIS A 107 -11.13 6.16 15.59
CA HIS A 107 -11.63 6.16 16.95
C HIS A 107 -10.50 5.71 17.87
N GLY A 108 -9.95 6.64 18.66
CA GLY A 108 -8.73 6.39 19.43
C GLY A 108 -7.57 5.87 18.56
N THR A 109 -7.13 4.64 18.82
CA THR A 109 -6.08 3.95 18.04
C THR A 109 -6.61 3.13 16.87
N GLU A 110 -7.93 2.95 16.79
CA GLU A 110 -8.58 2.13 15.77
C GLU A 110 -8.90 2.95 14.53
N ASN A 111 -8.76 2.31 13.37
CA ASN A 111 -9.06 2.92 12.08
C ASN A 111 -9.94 1.96 11.26
N ALA A 112 -11.08 2.46 10.80
CA ALA A 112 -12.04 1.72 9.99
C ALA A 112 -12.06 2.28 8.57
N ASN A 113 -11.77 1.44 7.57
CA ASN A 113 -11.88 1.84 6.17
C ASN A 113 -13.36 2.01 5.79
N ILE A 114 -13.75 3.22 5.38
CA ILE A 114 -15.15 3.54 5.14
C ILE A 114 -15.74 2.63 4.07
N ALA A 115 -15.12 2.53 2.89
CA ALA A 115 -15.63 1.74 1.78
C ALA A 115 -15.78 0.24 2.10
N GLN A 116 -14.87 -0.31 2.91
CA GLN A 116 -14.93 -1.71 3.30
C GLN A 116 -16.05 -1.98 4.30
N PHE A 117 -16.23 -1.10 5.29
CA PHE A 117 -17.20 -1.32 6.36
C PHE A 117 -18.60 -0.85 6.00
N SER A 118 -18.76 0.20 5.19
CA SER A 118 -20.06 0.61 4.66
C SER A 118 -20.70 -0.51 3.85
N LYS A 119 -19.95 -1.16 2.95
CA LYS A 119 -20.42 -2.33 2.18
C LYS A 119 -20.81 -3.55 3.03
N LYS A 120 -20.30 -3.63 4.26
CA LYS A 120 -20.69 -4.70 5.20
C LYS A 120 -21.92 -4.32 6.01
N LEU A 121 -22.05 -3.04 6.33
CA LEU A 121 -23.17 -2.49 7.07
C LEU A 121 -24.43 -2.42 6.20
N TYR A 122 -24.24 -2.03 4.94
CA TYR A 122 -25.25 -1.95 3.89
C TYR A 122 -24.75 -2.78 2.69
N PRO A 123 -25.03 -4.10 2.67
CA PRO A 123 -24.65 -4.98 1.57
C PRO A 123 -25.30 -4.61 0.25
N ASP A 124 -26.57 -4.17 0.32
CA ASP A 124 -27.35 -3.68 -0.80
C ASP A 124 -27.53 -2.17 -0.67
N ASP A 125 -27.55 -1.46 -1.81
CA ASP A 125 -27.66 0.01 -1.82
C ASP A 125 -29.03 0.49 -1.28
N ASP A 126 -30.05 -0.37 -1.32
CA ASP A 126 -31.39 -0.11 -0.80
C ASP A 126 -31.47 -0.16 0.75
N ASP A 127 -30.46 -0.75 1.42
CA ASP A 127 -30.43 -0.86 2.89
C ASP A 127 -29.97 0.44 3.57
N VAL A 128 -29.50 1.41 2.78
CA VAL A 128 -28.99 2.66 3.31
C VAL A 128 -30.16 3.52 3.84
N PRO A 129 -30.11 3.98 5.10
CA PRO A 129 -31.15 4.86 5.64
C PRO A 129 -31.28 6.15 4.85
N GLU A 130 -32.52 6.57 4.56
CA GLU A 130 -32.82 7.88 3.94
C GLU A 130 -32.20 9.05 4.73
N ALA A 131 -32.10 8.91 6.05
CA ALA A 131 -31.42 9.87 6.92
C ALA A 131 -29.95 10.09 6.51
N ALA A 132 -29.22 9.05 6.08
CA ALA A 132 -27.84 9.19 5.65
C ALA A 132 -27.70 10.07 4.40
N PHE A 133 -28.65 9.97 3.46
CA PHE A 133 -28.69 10.85 2.29
C PHE A 133 -29.02 12.29 2.68
N ARG A 134 -30.09 12.48 3.48
CA ARG A 134 -30.48 13.81 3.94
C ARG A 134 -29.37 14.51 4.73
N ASP A 135 -28.67 13.78 5.59
CA ASP A 135 -27.57 14.31 6.39
C ASP A 135 -26.38 14.68 5.48
N ALA A 136 -26.07 13.87 4.47
CA ALA A 136 -25.04 14.19 3.49
C ALA A 136 -25.38 15.47 2.70
N GLU A 137 -26.61 15.61 2.23
CA GLU A 137 -27.08 16.82 1.54
C GLU A 137 -27.06 18.06 2.45
N ALA A 138 -27.44 17.90 3.72
CA ALA A 138 -27.37 18.99 4.69
C ALA A 138 -25.93 19.45 4.97
N LEU A 139 -24.95 18.55 4.84
CA LEU A 139 -23.54 18.84 5.12
C LEU A 139 -22.82 19.52 3.96
N VAL A 140 -23.01 19.05 2.73
CA VAL A 140 -22.23 19.52 1.57
C VAL A 140 -23.10 20.06 0.43
N GLY A 141 -24.42 20.02 0.57
CA GLY A 141 -25.36 20.32 -0.51
C GLY A 141 -25.63 19.12 -1.42
N PRO A 142 -26.75 19.14 -2.16
CA PRO A 142 -27.21 18.00 -2.97
C PRO A 142 -26.24 17.64 -4.10
N GLU A 143 -25.64 18.63 -4.75
CA GLU A 143 -24.71 18.39 -5.87
C GLU A 143 -23.43 17.66 -5.42
N LEU A 144 -22.81 18.13 -4.34
CA LEU A 144 -21.60 17.50 -3.80
C LEU A 144 -21.91 16.15 -3.13
N ALA A 145 -23.06 16.01 -2.47
CA ALA A 145 -23.50 14.74 -1.90
C ALA A 145 -23.72 13.69 -3.00
N ALA A 146 -24.33 14.07 -4.13
CA ALA A 146 -24.47 13.19 -5.29
C ALA A 146 -23.11 12.83 -5.90
N LYS A 147 -22.16 13.78 -5.98
CA LYS A 147 -20.83 13.56 -6.55
C LYS A 147 -19.95 12.64 -5.69
N TRP A 148 -19.95 12.82 -4.37
CA TRP A 148 -19.06 12.11 -3.45
C TRP A 148 -19.69 10.91 -2.77
N GLY A 149 -21.01 10.78 -2.86
CA GLY A 149 -21.79 9.79 -2.15
C GLY A 149 -21.82 10.03 -0.64
N ILE A 150 -22.59 9.20 0.04
CA ILE A 150 -22.81 9.22 1.49
C ILE A 150 -21.66 8.59 2.30
N PHE A 151 -20.81 7.79 1.66
CA PHE A 151 -19.70 7.08 2.30
C PHE A 151 -18.36 7.80 2.07
N SER A 152 -18.33 9.09 2.37
CA SER A 152 -17.14 9.93 2.28
C SER A 152 -16.87 10.59 3.64
N PRO A 153 -15.61 10.91 4.00
CA PRO A 153 -15.30 11.66 5.22
C PRO A 153 -16.03 12.99 5.35
N LEU A 154 -16.48 13.56 4.22
CA LEU A 154 -17.19 14.83 4.15
C LEU A 154 -18.69 14.68 4.41
N THR A 155 -19.28 13.55 3.99
CA THR A 155 -20.71 13.28 4.03
C THR A 155 -21.12 12.27 5.11
N MET A 156 -20.15 11.68 5.81
CA MET A 156 -20.41 10.69 6.85
C MET A 156 -21.35 11.24 7.93
N ASN A 157 -22.39 10.47 8.25
CA ASN A 157 -23.31 10.76 9.35
C ASN A 157 -22.97 9.96 10.61
N GLU A 158 -23.55 10.37 11.74
CA GLU A 158 -23.24 9.81 13.06
C GLU A 158 -23.65 8.34 13.17
N GLU A 159 -24.84 8.00 12.68
CA GLU A 159 -25.39 6.64 12.78
C GLU A 159 -24.54 5.62 12.00
N THR A 160 -24.16 5.93 10.76
CA THR A 160 -23.27 5.06 9.97
C THR A 160 -21.89 4.96 10.62
N ALA A 161 -21.35 6.06 11.14
CA ALA A 161 -20.05 6.05 11.79
C ALA A 161 -20.03 5.15 13.04
N VAL A 162 -21.06 5.22 13.88
CA VAL A 162 -21.22 4.33 15.04
C VAL A 162 -21.46 2.89 14.59
N GLY A 163 -22.30 2.66 13.57
CA GLY A 163 -22.55 1.33 13.02
C GLY A 163 -21.27 0.66 12.49
N ILE A 164 -20.41 1.43 11.81
CA ILE A 164 -19.10 0.96 11.35
C ILE A 164 -18.23 0.49 12.53
N PHE A 165 -18.15 1.26 13.62
CA PHE A 165 -17.34 0.86 14.77
C PHE A 165 -17.94 -0.31 15.56
N ARG A 166 -19.27 -0.41 15.66
CA ARG A 166 -19.93 -1.62 16.20
C ARG A 166 -19.56 -2.87 15.40
N LEU A 167 -19.53 -2.77 14.07
CA LEU A 167 -19.04 -3.86 13.23
C LEU A 167 -17.56 -4.15 13.50
N VAL A 168 -16.71 -3.13 13.60
CA VAL A 168 -15.27 -3.32 13.92
C VAL A 168 -15.12 -4.09 15.24
N GLU A 169 -15.83 -3.69 16.28
CA GLU A 169 -15.85 -4.33 17.59
C GLU A 169 -16.35 -5.77 17.51
N GLU A 170 -17.42 -6.03 16.75
CA GLU A 170 -17.92 -7.39 16.52
C GLU A 170 -16.87 -8.26 15.78
N TYR A 171 -16.21 -7.70 14.77
CA TYR A 171 -15.11 -8.38 14.07
C TYR A 171 -13.90 -8.63 14.97
N GLU A 172 -13.58 -7.70 15.87
CA GLU A 172 -12.55 -7.86 16.90
C GLU A 172 -12.94 -8.97 17.88
N ALA A 173 -14.18 -8.98 18.34
CA ALA A 173 -14.73 -9.98 19.27
C ALA A 173 -14.71 -11.38 18.65
N ARG A 174 -15.15 -11.55 17.40
CA ARG A 174 -15.09 -12.83 16.68
C ARG A 174 -13.67 -13.38 16.50
N LYS A 175 -12.63 -12.54 16.56
CA LYS A 175 -11.24 -13.02 16.56
C LYS A 175 -10.83 -13.58 17.91
N ARG A 176 -11.40 -13.10 19.02
CA ARG A 176 -11.11 -13.55 20.38
C ARG A 176 -11.85 -14.86 20.61
N VAL A 177 -11.12 -15.96 20.62
CA VAL A 177 -11.66 -17.32 20.75
C VAL A 177 -11.81 -17.72 22.20
N GLN A 178 -10.84 -17.33 23.04
CA GLN A 178 -10.81 -17.74 24.44
C GLN A 178 -9.99 -16.75 25.27
N LEU A 179 -10.52 -16.38 26.44
CA LEU A 179 -9.73 -15.73 27.48
C LEU A 179 -8.88 -16.81 28.16
N VAL A 180 -7.55 -16.68 28.07
CA VAL A 180 -6.60 -17.63 28.65
C VAL A 180 -6.34 -17.32 30.13
N GLY A 181 -6.34 -16.03 30.48
CA GLY A 181 -6.12 -15.53 31.84
C GLY A 181 -5.54 -14.12 31.82
N ALA A 182 -5.14 -13.58 32.98
CA ALA A 182 -4.46 -12.30 33.09
C ALA A 182 -2.94 -12.50 33.11
N HIS A 183 -2.20 -11.62 32.42
CA HIS A 183 -0.74 -11.64 32.45
C HIS A 183 -0.26 -11.27 33.87
N PRO A 184 0.62 -12.06 34.51
CA PRO A 184 0.98 -11.86 35.91
C PRO A 184 1.69 -10.52 36.17
N ASP A 185 2.53 -10.06 35.23
CA ASP A 185 3.28 -8.81 35.41
C ASP A 185 2.50 -7.54 35.05
N THR A 186 1.72 -7.55 33.97
CA THR A 186 1.03 -6.35 33.47
C THR A 186 -0.43 -6.28 33.90
N GLY A 187 -1.02 -7.39 34.32
CA GLY A 187 -2.44 -7.51 34.64
C GLY A 187 -3.36 -7.49 33.41
N ASP A 188 -2.80 -7.43 32.20
CA ASP A 188 -3.59 -7.38 30.96
C ASP A 188 -4.16 -8.75 30.62
N ASP A 189 -5.39 -8.77 30.10
CA ASP A 189 -6.00 -10.00 29.61
C ASP A 189 -5.23 -10.61 28.44
N VAL A 190 -4.99 -11.92 28.55
CA VAL A 190 -4.38 -12.76 27.52
C VAL A 190 -5.47 -13.48 26.75
N TRP A 191 -5.68 -13.09 25.49
CA TRP A 191 -6.69 -13.68 24.62
C TRP A 191 -6.05 -14.59 23.57
N LEU A 192 -6.54 -15.83 23.44
CA LEU A 192 -6.29 -16.67 22.27
C LEU A 192 -7.18 -16.19 21.12
N CYS A 193 -6.54 -15.85 20.00
CA CYS A 193 -7.20 -15.30 18.83
C CYS A 193 -6.91 -16.11 17.56
N VAL A 194 -7.79 -15.98 16.56
CA VAL A 194 -7.61 -16.60 15.22
C VAL A 194 -7.76 -15.56 14.12
N ASN A 195 -6.89 -15.61 13.12
CA ASN A 195 -7.04 -14.87 11.86
C ASN A 195 -6.62 -15.73 10.65
N ARG A 196 -6.60 -15.14 9.45
CA ARG A 196 -6.22 -15.84 8.21
C ARG A 196 -4.78 -16.39 8.24
N LYS A 197 -3.87 -15.79 9.02
CA LYS A 197 -2.47 -16.23 9.14
C LYS A 197 -2.28 -17.37 10.16
N GLY A 198 -3.28 -17.64 11.01
CA GLY A 198 -3.25 -18.68 12.03
C GLY A 198 -3.72 -18.18 13.39
N THR A 199 -3.41 -18.96 14.44
CA THR A 199 -3.65 -18.61 15.83
C THR A 199 -2.59 -17.70 16.40
N TYR A 200 -2.98 -16.83 17.33
CA TYR A 200 -2.08 -15.94 18.03
C TYR A 200 -2.64 -15.56 19.40
N LEU A 201 -1.77 -15.21 20.33
CA LEU A 201 -2.13 -14.63 21.62
C LEU A 201 -2.12 -13.10 21.49
N LYS A 202 -3.13 -12.42 22.04
CA LYS A 202 -3.21 -10.95 22.11
C LYS A 202 -3.16 -10.52 23.57
N VAL A 203 -2.18 -9.69 23.92
CA VAL A 203 -1.99 -9.10 25.27
C VAL A 203 -1.63 -7.63 25.11
N ALA A 204 -2.34 -6.72 25.79
CA ALA A 204 -2.04 -5.27 25.75
C ALA A 204 -1.88 -4.69 24.32
N GLY A 205 -2.66 -5.20 23.36
CA GLY A 205 -2.57 -4.80 21.94
C GLY A 205 -1.42 -5.44 21.14
N ARG A 206 -0.54 -6.22 21.77
CA ARG A 206 0.52 -6.98 21.11
C ARG A 206 0.02 -8.37 20.72
N ALA A 207 0.33 -8.79 19.49
CA ALA A 207 -0.01 -10.10 18.96
C ALA A 207 1.24 -11.01 18.83
N THR A 208 1.19 -12.19 19.44
CA THR A 208 2.23 -13.23 19.37
C THR A 208 1.66 -14.45 18.66
N TYR A 209 2.12 -14.74 17.45
CA TYR A 209 1.66 -15.90 16.69
C TYR A 209 2.18 -17.20 17.28
N LEU A 210 1.28 -18.15 17.44
CA LEU A 210 1.63 -19.51 17.84
C LEU A 210 2.13 -20.26 16.59
N PRO A 211 3.14 -21.14 16.73
CA PRO A 211 3.47 -22.07 15.66
C PRO A 211 2.20 -22.85 15.30
N SER A 212 1.85 -22.89 14.01
CA SER A 212 0.62 -23.51 13.50
C SER A 212 0.37 -24.83 14.24
N PRO A 213 -0.67 -24.95 15.07
CA PRO A 213 -0.83 -26.16 15.84
C PRO A 213 -1.18 -27.26 14.87
N GLU A 214 -0.24 -28.19 14.71
CA GLU A 214 -0.52 -29.48 14.12
C GLU A 214 -1.43 -30.22 15.10
N GLY A 215 -2.74 -30.00 14.97
CA GLY A 215 -3.71 -30.56 15.90
C GLY A 215 -5.13 -30.61 15.33
N PRO A 216 -5.84 -31.75 15.44
CA PRO A 216 -7.25 -31.86 15.07
C PRO A 216 -8.16 -30.91 15.87
N ALA A 217 -7.79 -30.58 17.11
CA ALA A 217 -8.56 -29.73 18.02
C ALA A 217 -8.67 -28.28 17.52
N LEU A 218 -7.56 -27.64 17.12
CA LEU A 218 -7.63 -26.29 16.55
C LEU A 218 -8.37 -26.27 15.21
N LYS A 219 -8.16 -27.27 14.35
CA LYS A 219 -8.89 -27.38 13.07
C LYS A 219 -10.40 -27.53 13.30
N ARG A 220 -10.82 -28.27 14.32
CA ARG A 220 -12.22 -28.43 14.74
C ARG A 220 -12.79 -27.16 15.37
N ALA A 221 -12.04 -26.47 16.23
CA ALA A 221 -12.44 -25.20 16.82
C ALA A 221 -12.60 -24.09 15.76
N ILE A 222 -11.65 -24.00 14.81
CA ILE A 222 -11.76 -23.12 13.63
C ILE A 222 -13.00 -23.45 12.79
N SER A 223 -13.34 -24.73 12.65
CA SER A 223 -14.51 -25.19 11.90
C SER A 223 -15.83 -24.90 12.62
N ALA A 224 -15.86 -25.01 13.95
CA ALA A 224 -17.02 -24.71 14.80
C ALA A 224 -17.31 -23.20 14.85
N LEU A 225 -16.28 -22.37 15.08
CA LEU A 225 -16.39 -20.90 15.08
C LEU A 225 -16.85 -20.34 13.72
N ARG A 226 -16.49 -21.01 12.61
CA ARG A 226 -16.93 -20.63 11.25
C ARG A 226 -18.38 -21.02 10.93
N LYS A 227 -18.95 -22.04 11.59
CA LYS A 227 -20.24 -22.63 11.19
C LYS A 227 -21.43 -22.13 11.99
N GLU A 228 -21.28 -21.79 13.27
CA GLU A 228 -22.46 -21.54 14.12
C GLU A 228 -22.41 -20.31 15.03
N GLY A 229 -21.33 -19.51 15.06
CA GLY A 229 -21.28 -18.39 16.01
C GLY A 229 -21.49 -18.81 17.47
N LYS A 230 -21.24 -20.08 17.80
CA LYS A 230 -21.30 -20.63 19.15
C LYS A 230 -19.92 -20.61 19.76
N ASP A 231 -19.83 -20.02 20.94
CA ASP A 231 -18.65 -20.12 21.80
C ASP A 231 -18.35 -21.60 22.09
N PRO A 232 -17.07 -22.01 22.06
CA PRO A 232 -16.69 -23.35 22.48
C PRO A 232 -17.11 -23.52 23.94
N LYS A 233 -18.11 -24.36 24.18
CA LYS A 233 -18.63 -24.62 25.52
C LYS A 233 -17.51 -25.05 26.45
N ASP A 234 -17.46 -24.33 27.56
CA ASP A 234 -16.76 -24.53 28.82
C ASP A 234 -16.22 -25.96 29.03
N GLU A 235 -14.88 -26.10 29.05
CA GLU A 235 -14.07 -26.69 30.14
C GLU A 235 -12.64 -27.09 29.71
N GLU A 236 -12.30 -27.07 28.42
CA GLU A 236 -10.91 -27.26 27.97
C GLU A 236 -10.33 -25.96 27.40
N LEU A 237 -9.45 -25.31 28.17
CA LEU A 237 -8.56 -24.27 27.64
C LEU A 237 -7.70 -24.88 26.52
N PHE A 238 -7.77 -24.31 25.30
CA PHE A 238 -7.00 -24.81 24.15
C PHE A 238 -5.49 -24.57 24.32
N VAL A 239 -5.14 -23.57 25.14
CA VAL A 239 -3.78 -23.20 25.54
C VAL A 239 -3.89 -22.76 26.99
N THR A 240 -3.03 -23.29 27.86
CA THR A 240 -2.98 -22.88 29.27
C THR A 240 -2.29 -21.52 29.41
N LEU A 241 -2.52 -20.82 30.52
CA LEU A 241 -1.84 -19.55 30.80
C LEU A 241 -0.31 -19.72 30.84
N GLU A 242 0.19 -20.83 31.38
CA GLU A 242 1.62 -21.14 31.44
C GLU A 242 2.23 -21.27 30.03
N GLU A 243 1.63 -22.10 29.16
CA GLU A 243 2.07 -22.25 27.76
C GLU A 243 1.98 -20.93 26.98
N ALA A 244 0.94 -20.14 27.23
CA ALA A 244 0.76 -18.84 26.59
C ALA A 244 1.87 -17.86 26.98
N LEU A 245 2.21 -17.79 28.26
CA LEU A 245 3.29 -16.94 28.77
C LEU A 245 4.66 -17.41 28.28
N GLU A 246 4.90 -18.72 28.17
CA GLU A 246 6.13 -19.26 27.57
C GLU A 246 6.29 -18.81 26.12
N HIS A 247 5.24 -18.87 25.31
CA HIS A 247 5.27 -18.42 23.92
C HIS A 247 5.49 -16.90 23.79
N ILE A 248 4.88 -16.10 24.67
CA ILE A 248 5.10 -14.66 24.74
C ILE A 248 6.57 -14.38 25.11
N ALA A 249 7.08 -15.04 26.15
CA ALA A 249 8.46 -14.90 26.61
C ALA A 249 9.46 -15.34 25.53
N GLU A 250 9.23 -16.45 24.82
CA GLU A 250 10.06 -16.91 23.70
C GLU A 250 10.04 -15.92 22.51
N ALA A 251 8.90 -15.30 22.24
CA ALA A 251 8.81 -14.26 21.22
C ALA A 251 9.54 -12.96 21.63
N ASP A 252 9.61 -12.69 22.94
CA ASP A 252 10.35 -11.58 23.53
C ASP A 252 11.85 -11.85 23.72
N LYS A 253 12.27 -13.13 23.74
CA LYS A 253 13.68 -13.47 23.74
C LYS A 253 14.36 -12.85 22.51
N PRO A 254 15.51 -12.18 22.69
CA PRO A 254 16.24 -11.60 21.59
C PRO A 254 16.72 -12.73 20.66
N LYS A 255 16.08 -12.89 19.49
CA LYS A 255 16.48 -13.89 18.47
C LYS A 255 18.00 -13.89 18.30
N ALA A 256 18.66 -14.96 18.76
CA ALA A 256 20.09 -15.16 18.63
C ALA A 256 20.43 -15.20 17.15
N LYS A 257 20.89 -14.07 16.60
CA LYS A 257 21.48 -14.05 15.28
C LYS A 257 22.74 -14.92 15.34
N ALA A 258 22.80 -15.91 14.45
CA ALA A 258 24.07 -16.38 13.92
C ALA A 258 24.99 -15.17 13.66
N LYS A 259 26.01 -15.06 14.52
CA LYS A 259 27.23 -14.25 14.41
C LYS A 259 27.10 -12.88 13.72
N LYS A 260 26.85 -11.83 14.51
CA LYS A 260 27.66 -10.58 14.55
C LYS A 260 27.10 -9.62 15.60
N THR A 261 27.36 -9.93 16.86
CA THR A 261 27.20 -9.06 18.02
C THR A 261 28.53 -8.37 18.29
N LYS A 262 28.57 -7.06 18.05
CA LYS A 262 29.16 -6.06 18.95
C LYS A 262 28.66 -4.70 18.46
N THR A 263 28.41 -3.82 19.43
CA THR A 263 27.99 -2.41 19.29
C THR A 263 26.55 -2.15 18.79
N LYS A 264 25.57 -2.30 19.70
CA LYS A 264 24.25 -1.61 19.61
C LYS A 264 24.21 -0.28 20.38
N GLU A 265 25.04 -0.06 21.40
CA GLU A 265 25.06 1.23 22.13
C GLU A 265 25.94 2.31 21.49
N ALA A 266 27.04 1.97 20.82
CA ALA A 266 27.73 2.97 19.98
C ALA A 266 26.96 3.31 18.68
N LYS A 267 26.02 2.44 18.27
CA LYS A 267 25.23 2.66 17.04
C LYS A 267 24.16 3.72 17.17
N ALA A 268 23.69 4.07 18.38
CA ALA A 268 22.69 5.13 18.56
C ALA A 268 23.30 6.53 18.41
N LYS A 269 24.55 6.74 18.88
CA LYS A 269 25.27 8.01 18.69
C LYS A 269 25.90 8.13 17.29
N GLU A 270 26.35 7.03 16.69
CA GLU A 270 26.90 7.03 15.32
C GLU A 270 25.80 7.13 14.23
N THR A 271 24.56 6.69 14.48
CA THR A 271 23.44 6.85 13.53
C THR A 271 22.84 8.25 13.49
N LYS A 272 22.97 9.04 14.56
CA LYS A 272 22.56 10.46 14.55
C LYS A 272 23.55 11.30 13.75
N ALA A 273 24.86 11.11 13.97
CA ALA A 273 25.92 11.75 13.18
C ALA A 273 25.95 11.28 11.71
N LYS A 274 25.66 9.98 11.41
CA LYS A 274 25.51 9.49 10.03
C LYS A 274 24.20 9.92 9.37
N LYS A 275 23.12 10.19 10.11
CA LYS A 275 21.87 10.78 9.56
C LYS A 275 22.07 12.26 9.22
N GLU A 276 22.77 13.02 10.04
CA GLU A 276 23.11 14.42 9.76
C GLU A 276 24.14 14.55 8.62
N ALA A 277 25.13 13.65 8.53
CA ALA A 277 26.04 13.58 7.39
C ALA A 277 25.35 13.07 6.09
N LYS A 278 24.36 12.17 6.18
CA LYS A 278 23.53 11.76 5.02
C LYS A 278 22.54 12.84 4.59
N ALA A 279 22.01 13.66 5.50
CA ALA A 279 21.16 14.79 5.17
C ALA A 279 21.94 15.86 4.41
N LYS A 280 23.22 16.07 4.76
CA LYS A 280 24.13 16.96 4.00
C LYS A 280 24.51 16.38 2.62
N LYS A 281 24.71 15.06 2.50
CA LYS A 281 24.99 14.39 1.21
C LYS A 281 23.77 14.15 0.31
N ALA A 282 22.56 14.33 0.83
CA ALA A 282 21.30 14.17 0.09
C ALA A 282 20.81 15.48 -0.54
N LYS A 283 21.27 16.65 -0.06
CA LYS A 283 21.07 17.94 -0.74
C LYS A 283 21.82 18.03 -2.08
N ASP A 284 22.97 17.36 -2.21
CA ASP A 284 23.74 17.34 -3.47
C ASP A 284 23.33 16.22 -4.44
N ALA A 285 22.25 15.48 -4.15
CA ALA A 285 21.76 14.36 -4.97
C ALA A 285 20.43 14.66 -5.69
N GLU A 286 20.04 15.94 -5.71
CA GLU A 286 18.77 16.44 -6.26
C GLU A 286 18.76 16.53 -7.79
N ASP A 287 19.88 16.21 -8.46
CA ASP A 287 19.98 16.25 -9.92
C ASP A 287 20.54 14.94 -10.50
N LYS A 288 19.80 13.83 -10.35
CA LYS A 288 20.08 12.60 -11.10
C LYS A 288 18.84 12.09 -11.85
N PRO A 289 18.87 12.03 -13.18
CA PRO A 289 17.74 11.58 -13.98
C PRO A 289 17.40 10.11 -13.70
N LYS A 290 16.11 9.76 -13.86
CA LYS A 290 15.61 8.38 -13.83
C LYS A 290 16.49 7.51 -14.72
N ARG A 291 16.94 6.38 -14.18
CA ARG A 291 17.86 5.46 -14.83
C ARG A 291 17.22 4.92 -16.12
N VAL A 292 17.61 5.47 -17.28
CA VAL A 292 17.19 5.00 -18.60
C VAL A 292 17.59 3.52 -18.70
N VAL A 293 16.60 2.64 -18.84
CA VAL A 293 16.83 1.20 -19.01
C VAL A 293 17.28 0.99 -20.46
N ALA A 294 18.52 0.54 -20.65
CA ALA A 294 19.07 0.36 -21.99
C ALA A 294 18.40 -0.82 -22.72
N PRO A 295 18.13 -0.70 -24.04
CA PRO A 295 17.70 -1.81 -24.89
C PRO A 295 18.67 -2.99 -24.83
N VAL A 296 18.14 -4.21 -24.95
CA VAL A 296 18.91 -5.46 -24.85
C VAL A 296 18.88 -6.18 -26.19
N LEU A 297 19.95 -6.91 -26.51
CA LEU A 297 19.99 -7.81 -27.67
C LEU A 297 19.17 -9.07 -27.39
N LEU A 298 18.43 -9.50 -28.40
CA LEU A 298 17.65 -10.74 -28.39
C LEU A 298 18.50 -11.89 -28.95
N SER A 299 18.22 -13.11 -28.52
CA SER A 299 18.77 -14.30 -29.19
C SER A 299 18.14 -14.49 -30.57
N ALA A 300 18.82 -15.22 -31.45
CA ALA A 300 18.31 -15.55 -32.79
C ALA A 300 16.91 -16.21 -32.73
N GLU A 301 16.71 -17.17 -31.82
CA GLU A 301 15.41 -17.85 -31.64
C GLU A 301 14.25 -16.91 -31.29
N LEU A 302 14.46 -15.96 -30.38
CA LEU A 302 13.43 -14.99 -30.00
C LEU A 302 13.21 -13.97 -31.12
N GLN A 303 14.25 -13.62 -31.86
CA GLN A 303 14.17 -12.73 -32.99
C GLN A 303 13.42 -13.36 -34.17
N ASP A 304 13.72 -14.62 -34.50
CA ASP A 304 13.02 -15.38 -35.53
C ASP A 304 11.54 -15.55 -35.17
N PHE A 305 11.24 -15.82 -33.91
CA PHE A 305 9.87 -15.89 -33.41
C PHE A 305 9.14 -14.54 -33.57
N LEU A 306 9.77 -13.43 -33.17
CA LEU A 306 9.14 -12.11 -33.27
C LEU A 306 9.01 -11.59 -34.71
N THR A 307 9.89 -12.03 -35.61
CA THR A 307 9.87 -11.66 -37.03
C THR A 307 8.83 -12.48 -37.81
N ASN A 308 8.84 -13.80 -37.64
CA ASN A 308 8.02 -14.72 -38.43
C ASN A 308 6.59 -14.86 -37.88
N GLU A 309 6.45 -14.89 -36.55
CA GLU A 309 5.17 -15.22 -35.90
C GLU A 309 4.48 -13.97 -35.34
N ALA A 310 5.24 -13.06 -34.71
CA ALA A 310 4.69 -11.82 -34.16
C ALA A 310 4.74 -10.62 -35.13
N LYS A 311 5.33 -10.77 -36.32
CA LYS A 311 5.37 -9.80 -37.43
C LYS A 311 5.83 -8.38 -37.07
N VAL A 312 6.72 -8.20 -36.09
CA VAL A 312 7.02 -6.87 -35.54
C VAL A 312 8.49 -6.47 -35.56
N ALA A 313 9.45 -7.40 -35.53
CA ALA A 313 10.87 -7.05 -35.41
C ALA A 313 11.65 -7.29 -36.72
N ALA A 314 12.53 -6.37 -37.10
CA ALA A 314 13.54 -6.64 -38.13
C ALA A 314 14.70 -7.48 -37.53
N PRO A 315 15.40 -8.31 -38.34
CA PRO A 315 16.59 -9.02 -37.88
C PRO A 315 17.66 -8.04 -37.37
N GLY A 316 18.24 -8.31 -36.19
CA GLY A 316 19.21 -7.45 -35.49
C GLY A 316 18.64 -6.30 -34.63
N GLU A 317 17.32 -6.12 -34.52
CA GLU A 317 16.72 -4.98 -33.82
C GLU A 317 16.83 -5.06 -32.27
N ARG A 318 17.13 -3.92 -31.64
CA ARG A 318 17.30 -3.78 -30.19
C ARG A 318 15.97 -3.37 -29.55
N MET A 319 15.55 -4.05 -28.49
CA MET A 319 14.31 -3.69 -27.80
C MET A 319 14.40 -3.77 -26.28
N LEU A 320 13.48 -3.09 -25.60
CA LEU A 320 13.33 -3.22 -24.17
C LEU A 320 12.78 -4.61 -23.84
N ARG A 321 13.24 -5.19 -22.73
CA ARG A 321 12.71 -6.48 -22.24
C ARG A 321 11.20 -6.46 -22.06
N SER A 322 10.66 -5.33 -21.59
CA SER A 322 9.22 -5.14 -21.43
C SER A 322 8.47 -5.27 -22.75
N ASP A 323 9.05 -4.80 -23.84
CA ASP A 323 8.38 -4.76 -25.14
C ASP A 323 8.44 -6.14 -25.81
N ALA A 324 9.58 -6.84 -25.71
CA ALA A 324 9.67 -8.25 -26.11
C ALA A 324 8.63 -9.14 -25.39
N VAL A 325 8.47 -8.96 -24.06
CA VAL A 325 7.48 -9.71 -23.28
C VAL A 325 6.05 -9.38 -23.72
N LYS A 326 5.74 -8.10 -24.00
CA LYS A 326 4.42 -7.69 -24.48
C LYS A 326 4.09 -8.33 -25.83
N LEU A 327 5.03 -8.40 -26.76
CA LEU A 327 4.83 -9.01 -28.07
C LEU A 327 4.55 -10.51 -27.98
N VAL A 328 5.29 -11.23 -27.15
CA VAL A 328 5.01 -12.65 -26.89
C VAL A 328 3.63 -12.83 -26.25
N CYS A 329 3.25 -11.97 -25.30
CA CYS A 329 1.93 -12.01 -24.69
C CYS A 329 0.79 -11.65 -25.68
N ALA A 330 1.06 -10.81 -26.69
CA ALA A 330 0.12 -10.49 -27.75
C ALA A 330 -0.09 -11.71 -28.67
N TYR A 331 0.99 -12.37 -29.09
CA TYR A 331 0.92 -13.62 -29.85
C TYR A 331 0.08 -14.70 -29.15
N VAL A 332 0.24 -14.87 -27.84
CA VAL A 332 -0.58 -15.80 -27.04
C VAL A 332 -2.09 -15.53 -27.20
N LYS A 333 -2.48 -14.25 -27.26
CA LYS A 333 -3.89 -13.86 -27.43
C LYS A 333 -4.37 -14.12 -28.85
N GLU A 334 -3.56 -13.79 -29.84
CA GLU A 334 -3.88 -13.99 -31.27
C GLU A 334 -4.05 -15.47 -31.63
N GLN A 335 -3.23 -16.35 -31.04
CA GLN A 335 -3.31 -17.80 -31.28
C GLN A 335 -4.37 -18.51 -30.42
N GLY A 336 -5.18 -17.78 -29.65
CA GLY A 336 -6.22 -18.38 -28.80
C GLY A 336 -5.67 -19.24 -27.66
N LEU A 337 -4.42 -19.01 -27.24
CA LEU A 337 -3.74 -19.73 -26.16
C LEU A 337 -3.97 -19.07 -24.78
N ALA A 338 -4.82 -18.05 -24.72
CA ALA A 338 -5.14 -17.32 -23.49
C ALA A 338 -6.26 -18.01 -22.71
N GLU A 339 -6.00 -18.39 -21.45
CA GLU A 339 -7.00 -18.94 -20.53
C GLU A 339 -6.99 -18.16 -19.21
N GLY A 340 -7.69 -17.02 -19.21
CA GLY A 340 -7.70 -16.08 -18.08
C GLY A 340 -6.29 -15.53 -17.78
N ARG A 341 -5.68 -16.01 -16.68
CA ARG A 341 -4.31 -15.64 -16.27
C ARG A 341 -3.23 -16.60 -16.78
N ARG A 342 -3.64 -17.72 -17.37
CA ARG A 342 -2.80 -18.84 -17.81
C ARG A 342 -2.53 -18.78 -19.32
N VAL A 343 -1.39 -19.34 -19.72
CA VAL A 343 -1.01 -19.57 -21.11
C VAL A 343 -1.11 -21.07 -21.38
N ALA A 344 -2.07 -21.48 -22.21
CA ALA A 344 -2.39 -22.88 -22.48
C ALA A 344 -1.40 -23.49 -23.50
N LEU A 345 -0.23 -23.92 -23.02
CA LEU A 345 0.85 -24.49 -23.85
C LEU A 345 0.61 -25.95 -24.28
N GLU A 346 -0.42 -26.60 -23.74
CA GLU A 346 -0.86 -27.96 -24.06
C GLU A 346 -1.70 -28.04 -25.34
N ARG A 347 -2.21 -26.90 -25.84
CA ARG A 347 -3.12 -26.87 -26.99
C ARG A 347 -2.38 -27.08 -28.32
N PRO A 348 -3.00 -27.78 -29.30
CA PRO A 348 -2.49 -27.82 -30.67
C PRO A 348 -2.42 -26.38 -31.21
N GLY A 349 -1.23 -25.95 -31.63
CA GLY A 349 -0.93 -24.56 -32.01
C GLY A 349 0.07 -23.84 -31.08
N ALA A 350 0.32 -24.36 -29.87
CA ALA A 350 1.30 -23.79 -28.95
C ALA A 350 2.75 -24.25 -29.17
N GLU A 351 3.01 -25.10 -30.18
CA GLU A 351 4.30 -25.77 -30.39
C GLU A 351 5.48 -24.79 -30.52
N LYS A 352 5.29 -23.71 -31.28
CA LYS A 352 6.31 -22.68 -31.50
C LYS A 352 6.63 -21.90 -30.23
N LEU A 353 5.60 -21.58 -29.45
CA LEU A 353 5.76 -20.88 -28.18
C LEU A 353 6.37 -21.81 -27.11
N ARG A 354 6.01 -23.09 -27.12
CA ARG A 354 6.60 -24.11 -26.24
C ARG A 354 8.08 -24.32 -26.54
N ALA A 355 8.45 -24.35 -27.83
CA ALA A 355 9.85 -24.43 -28.24
C ALA A 355 10.65 -23.21 -27.78
N LEU A 356 10.09 -22.00 -27.92
CA LEU A 356 10.72 -20.77 -27.44
C LEU A 356 10.91 -20.76 -25.91
N LEU A 357 9.87 -21.09 -25.15
CA LEU A 357 9.93 -21.01 -23.69
C LEU A 357 10.72 -22.18 -23.06
N GLU A 358 10.91 -23.29 -23.77
CA GLU A 358 11.48 -24.57 -23.30
C GLU A 358 10.93 -24.99 -21.93
N VAL A 359 9.61 -24.95 -21.78
CA VAL A 359 8.95 -25.31 -20.52
C VAL A 359 9.03 -26.84 -20.35
N PRO A 360 9.45 -27.36 -19.18
CA PRO A 360 9.42 -28.78 -18.90
C PRO A 360 8.01 -29.36 -19.12
N PRO A 361 7.88 -30.61 -19.61
CA PRO A 361 6.57 -31.22 -19.87
C PRO A 361 5.63 -31.18 -18.65
N ASP A 362 6.19 -31.31 -17.44
CA ASP A 362 5.44 -31.32 -16.17
C ASP A 362 4.89 -29.94 -15.76
N ASP A 363 5.40 -28.85 -16.35
CA ASP A 363 5.09 -27.46 -15.97
C ASP A 363 4.23 -26.71 -17.01
N LEU A 364 3.81 -27.38 -18.08
CA LEU A 364 3.04 -26.75 -19.17
C LEU A 364 1.73 -26.14 -18.69
N GLU A 365 1.09 -26.74 -17.68
CA GLU A 365 -0.19 -26.30 -17.14
C GLU A 365 -0.08 -25.11 -16.16
N ASN A 366 1.14 -24.73 -15.76
CA ASN A 366 1.40 -23.73 -14.72
C ASN A 366 1.92 -22.38 -15.25
N VAL A 367 2.02 -22.22 -16.57
CA VAL A 367 2.54 -21.00 -17.18
C VAL A 367 1.49 -19.89 -17.13
N GLN A 368 1.89 -18.73 -16.59
CA GLN A 368 1.03 -17.55 -16.41
C GLN A 368 1.66 -16.31 -17.04
N TYR A 369 0.85 -15.33 -17.44
CA TYR A 369 1.38 -14.09 -18.04
C TYR A 369 2.47 -13.41 -17.19
N ILE A 370 2.37 -13.48 -15.86
CA ILE A 370 3.35 -12.87 -14.94
C ILE A 370 4.72 -13.56 -14.94
N ASN A 371 4.77 -14.86 -15.29
CA ASN A 371 5.97 -15.67 -15.26
C ASN A 371 6.59 -15.89 -16.65
N VAL A 372 5.93 -15.51 -17.75
CA VAL A 372 6.48 -15.56 -19.13
C VAL A 372 7.86 -14.91 -19.22
N GLN A 373 8.04 -13.76 -18.56
CA GLN A 373 9.33 -13.05 -18.52
C GLN A 373 10.47 -13.89 -17.90
N THR A 374 10.16 -14.84 -17.01
CA THR A 374 11.15 -15.70 -16.35
C THR A 374 11.72 -16.71 -17.33
N TYR A 375 10.88 -17.29 -18.18
CA TYR A 375 11.30 -18.21 -19.25
C TYR A 375 12.06 -17.50 -20.35
N LEU A 376 11.69 -16.25 -20.68
CA LEU A 376 12.37 -15.46 -21.70
C LEU A 376 13.74 -14.92 -21.27
N LYS A 377 14.13 -15.02 -19.98
CA LYS A 377 15.41 -14.46 -19.46
C LYS A 377 16.64 -14.94 -20.23
N LYS A 378 16.63 -16.20 -20.67
CA LYS A 378 17.74 -16.84 -21.40
C LYS A 378 17.98 -16.23 -22.79
N HIS A 379 16.95 -15.63 -23.39
CA HIS A 379 17.03 -14.98 -24.70
C HIS A 379 17.48 -13.51 -24.64
N PHE A 380 17.74 -12.97 -23.44
CA PHE A 380 18.24 -11.60 -23.28
C PHE A 380 19.73 -11.60 -22.98
N THR A 381 20.56 -11.37 -24.00
CA THR A 381 22.00 -11.33 -23.82
C THR A 381 22.46 -9.90 -23.46
N PRO A 382 23.20 -9.73 -22.34
CA PRO A 382 23.81 -8.44 -22.04
C PRO A 382 24.98 -8.19 -22.99
N ASP A 383 24.90 -7.09 -23.72
CA ASP A 383 25.85 -6.67 -24.75
C ASP A 383 27.32 -6.71 -24.28
N PRO A 384 28.23 -7.37 -25.04
CA PRO A 384 29.67 -7.35 -24.76
C PRO A 384 30.28 -5.93 -24.83
N GLU A 385 29.78 -5.02 -25.68
CA GLU A 385 30.26 -3.63 -25.75
C GLU A 385 29.85 -2.82 -24.52
N ALA A 386 28.61 -2.98 -24.04
CA ALA A 386 28.15 -2.37 -22.79
C ALA A 386 28.91 -2.91 -21.56
N LYS A 387 29.25 -4.20 -21.54
CA LYS A 387 30.12 -4.79 -20.50
C LYS A 387 31.55 -4.26 -20.59
N ALA A 388 32.11 -4.09 -21.79
CA ALA A 388 33.45 -3.51 -21.99
C ALA A 388 33.51 -2.03 -21.54
N LYS A 389 32.50 -1.22 -21.90
CA LYS A 389 32.36 0.17 -21.44
C LYS A 389 32.19 0.27 -19.92
N ALA A 390 31.45 -0.66 -19.30
CA ALA A 390 31.30 -0.72 -17.84
C ALA A 390 32.59 -1.17 -17.11
N LYS A 391 33.40 -2.04 -17.74
CA LYS A 391 34.69 -2.50 -17.20
C LYS A 391 35.76 -1.41 -17.30
N ALA A 392 35.83 -0.68 -18.42
CA ALA A 392 36.73 0.46 -18.62
C ALA A 392 36.44 1.63 -17.67
N LYS A 393 35.16 1.90 -17.39
CA LYS A 393 34.74 2.92 -16.41
C LYS A 393 35.10 2.55 -14.96
N LYS A 394 35.32 1.26 -14.67
CA LYS A 394 35.75 0.75 -13.36
C LYS A 394 37.27 0.76 -13.18
N THR A 395 38.05 0.64 -14.25
CA THR A 395 39.53 0.67 -14.20
C THR A 395 40.10 2.09 -14.23
N GLY A 396 39.44 3.06 -14.86
CA GLY A 396 39.85 4.47 -14.85
C GLY A 396 39.67 5.19 -13.49
N ALA A 397 38.92 4.62 -12.55
CA ALA A 397 38.64 5.25 -11.25
C ALA A 397 39.67 4.93 -10.14
N LYS A 398 40.76 4.20 -10.45
CA LYS A 398 41.80 3.82 -9.47
C LYS A 398 43.15 4.51 -9.64
N GLY A 399 43.30 5.42 -10.61
CA GLY A 399 44.57 6.12 -10.87
C GLY A 399 44.40 7.63 -10.94
N SER A 400 44.19 8.30 -9.80
CA SER A 400 44.49 9.73 -9.63
C SER A 400 44.24 10.14 -8.17
N SER A 401 45.24 9.92 -7.32
CA SER A 401 45.46 10.76 -6.13
C SER A 401 46.96 10.86 -5.92
N GLY A 402 47.63 11.49 -6.88
CA GLY A 402 48.99 12.01 -6.67
C GLY A 402 48.87 13.27 -5.82
N GLY A 403 49.38 13.21 -4.59
CA GLY A 403 49.44 14.34 -3.68
C GLY A 403 50.36 15.42 -4.25
N LEU A 404 49.81 16.61 -4.49
CA LEU A 404 50.55 17.84 -4.65
C LEU A 404 50.70 18.48 -3.27
N ASN A 405 51.91 18.35 -2.74
CA ASN A 405 52.39 19.01 -1.54
C ASN A 405 52.96 20.38 -1.94
N LYS A 406 52.58 21.47 -1.24
CA LYS A 406 53.38 22.68 -0.94
C LYS A 406 52.51 23.88 -0.51
N PRO A 407 53.09 24.88 0.16
CA PRO A 407 54.27 24.88 1.03
C PRO A 407 53.91 24.96 2.53
#